data_AF-A0A0R3AHJ9-F1
#
_entry.id   AF-A0A0R3AHJ9-F1
#
_cell.length_a   1.000
_cell.length_b   1.000
_cell.length_c   1.000
_cell.angle_alpha   90.00
_cell.angle_beta   90.00
_cell.angle_gamma   90.00
#
_symmetry.space_group_name_H-M   'P 1'
#
loop_
_entity.id
_entity.type
_entity.pdbx_description
1 polymer ?
#
loop_
_entity_poly.entity_id
_entity_poly.type
_entity_poly.pdbx_seq_one_letter_code
_entity_poly.pdbx_strand_id
1 'polypeptide(L)'
;MEKDAQALKHGCFSAVTDMQDSATLSFGPYTFHRQQRLVSKSGWPVPLGGRALDILAVLLEAPGQFISKATLIERVWPNSIVEDNNLRVHIAALRRALDGQRLILNHPQRGYCFTGLVQATVPTQPAAHNLAARLSPVFGRDELVNQLARRLSGQRLLTLTGVAGVGKSTLALALAERVLPRYRDGVWWLDMACVQTLGELLASLATVVQLTPTDSLDEVSRQLASRQLLVVLDGADLLLGACRKLVRALRERAPEVTVLISSREALLAPGEWVSRVPPLTLPSASVCRSVEQAMACPAVQLFVARARASQQDFVLRPQDLAPLRDICRRLDGIPLALELAAAQVDALGIGAVHQQLRSGLQGLARGRRTALEHHRSMSAALEWSYERLSLPQCWLFLQLGLFKMAVTLPTLSEMVRGTELEHADLSYLLARLVNTSLLVIEPGLGLPRYRLLNCVRSYALAQLRDPAQVQRLQQGYGDCLDVMSGRPFVLQLIEQAAHAQ
;
A
#
# COMPACT_ATOMS: atom_id res chain seq x y z
N MET A 1 -18.38 59.07 14.18
CA MET A 1 -18.52 60.51 13.89
C MET A 1 -17.65 60.82 12.70
N GLU A 2 -18.31 61.15 11.61
CA GLU A 2 -17.76 61.44 10.29
C GLU A 2 -16.81 62.65 10.27
N LYS A 3 -15.87 62.62 9.32
CA LYS A 3 -15.79 63.58 8.20
C LYS A 3 -14.67 63.13 7.27
N ASP A 4 -15.00 62.59 6.10
CA ASP A 4 -15.21 63.32 4.83
C ASP A 4 -13.90 63.94 4.31
N ALA A 5 -13.25 63.37 3.30
CA ALA A 5 -13.65 63.22 1.89
C ALA A 5 -13.31 64.46 1.04
N GLN A 6 -12.63 64.19 -0.08
CA GLN A 6 -12.57 64.88 -1.39
C GLN A 6 -11.11 65.04 -1.87
N ALA A 7 -10.76 64.83 -3.15
CA ALA A 7 -11.43 64.23 -4.30
C ALA A 7 -10.39 64.10 -5.45
N LEU A 8 -10.43 62.95 -6.14
CA LEU A 8 -10.40 62.73 -7.61
C LEU A 8 -9.46 63.51 -8.57
N LYS A 9 -8.73 62.74 -9.40
CA LYS A 9 -8.80 62.69 -10.89
C LYS A 9 -7.79 61.66 -11.43
N HIS A 10 -8.22 60.47 -11.85
CA HIS A 10 -8.47 60.04 -13.24
C HIS A 10 -7.24 59.99 -14.16
N GLY A 11 -6.90 58.79 -14.63
CA GLY A 11 -5.92 58.54 -15.68
C GLY A 11 -5.63 57.04 -15.85
N CYS A 12 -6.53 56.33 -16.52
CA CYS A 12 -6.37 54.95 -16.98
C CYS A 12 -5.20 54.84 -17.98
N PHE A 13 -4.29 53.87 -17.82
CA PHE A 13 -3.75 53.06 -18.93
C PHE A 13 -2.96 51.83 -18.40
N SER A 14 -3.53 50.66 -18.68
CA SER A 14 -2.89 49.39 -19.06
C SER A 14 -1.85 48.71 -18.16
N ALA A 15 -2.30 47.64 -17.51
CA ALA A 15 -1.83 46.27 -17.70
C ALA A 15 -0.39 46.11 -18.24
N VAL A 16 0.57 45.86 -17.35
CA VAL A 16 1.73 44.94 -17.46
C VAL A 16 2.50 45.08 -16.14
N THR A 17 2.19 44.27 -15.12
CA THR A 17 3.16 43.72 -14.13
C THR A 17 2.53 42.77 -13.10
N ASP A 18 1.43 42.09 -13.41
CA ASP A 18 0.97 40.92 -12.63
C ASP A 18 1.78 39.67 -13.02
N MET A 19 3.10 39.67 -12.74
CA MET A 19 3.99 38.56 -13.07
C MET A 19 5.07 38.27 -12.01
N GLN A 20 4.80 38.55 -10.73
CA GLN A 20 5.82 38.41 -9.66
C GLN A 20 5.55 37.38 -8.56
N ASP A 21 4.54 36.51 -8.70
CA ASP A 21 4.28 35.44 -7.70
C ASP A 21 4.37 34.02 -8.28
N SER A 22 5.37 33.78 -9.14
CA SER A 22 5.71 32.40 -9.51
C SER A 22 6.50 31.73 -8.38
N ALA A 23 5.80 30.97 -7.53
CA ALA A 23 6.36 30.30 -6.36
C ALA A 23 7.46 29.25 -6.67
N THR A 24 7.59 28.85 -7.95
CA THR A 24 8.50 27.80 -8.40
C THR A 24 9.19 28.21 -9.71
N LEU A 25 10.52 28.16 -9.73
CA LEU A 25 11.37 28.46 -10.88
C LEU A 25 12.06 27.16 -11.34
N SER A 26 12.09 26.91 -12.65
CA SER A 26 12.81 25.75 -13.21
C SER A 26 14.01 26.20 -14.04
N PHE A 27 15.10 25.44 -13.97
CA PHE A 27 16.29 25.64 -14.80
C PHE A 27 16.97 24.29 -15.07
N GLY A 28 16.95 23.85 -16.34
CA GLY A 28 17.44 22.53 -16.71
C GLY A 28 16.70 21.41 -15.95
N PRO A 29 17.39 20.43 -15.32
CA PRO A 29 16.75 19.38 -14.54
C PRO A 29 16.34 19.80 -13.12
N TYR A 30 16.55 21.08 -12.75
CA TYR A 30 16.36 21.56 -11.40
C TYR A 30 15.12 22.43 -11.27
N THR A 31 14.46 22.32 -10.11
CA THR A 31 13.29 23.12 -9.74
C THR A 31 13.55 23.76 -8.38
N PHE A 32 13.50 25.09 -8.30
CA PHE A 32 13.66 25.88 -7.10
C PHE A 32 12.29 26.34 -6.58
N HIS A 33 11.94 25.89 -5.39
CA HIS A 33 10.73 26.26 -4.67
C HIS A 33 11.05 27.39 -3.69
N ARG A 34 10.72 28.63 -4.06
CA ARG A 34 11.14 29.83 -3.31
C ARG A 34 10.57 29.87 -1.90
N GLN A 35 9.29 29.52 -1.73
CA GLN A 35 8.61 29.51 -0.43
C GLN A 35 9.09 28.37 0.49
N GLN A 36 9.36 27.20 -0.09
CA GLN A 36 9.78 26.00 0.66
C GLN A 36 11.29 25.98 0.94
N ARG A 37 12.05 26.94 0.38
CA ARG A 37 13.52 26.99 0.44
C ARG A 37 14.15 25.65 0.06
N LEU A 38 13.72 25.09 -1.06
CA LEU A 38 14.16 23.78 -1.53
C LEU A 38 14.53 23.84 -3.02
N VAL A 39 15.60 23.12 -3.38
CA VAL A 39 15.88 22.78 -4.78
C VAL A 39 15.64 21.28 -4.95
N SER A 40 14.94 20.88 -6.00
CA SER A 40 14.82 19.50 -6.42
C SER A 40 15.48 19.27 -7.78
N LYS A 41 16.04 18.08 -8.00
CA LYS A 41 16.54 17.61 -9.31
C LYS A 41 15.63 16.47 -9.76
N SER A 42 14.88 16.67 -10.84
CA SER A 42 13.89 15.68 -11.33
C SER A 42 12.94 15.17 -10.22
N GLY A 43 12.51 16.07 -9.32
CA GLY A 43 11.59 15.77 -8.21
C GLY A 43 12.25 15.29 -6.92
N TRP A 44 13.57 15.06 -6.87
CA TRP A 44 14.28 14.64 -5.66
C TRP A 44 14.96 15.83 -4.97
N PRO A 45 14.83 16.01 -3.64
CA PRO A 45 15.42 17.13 -2.93
C PRO A 45 16.96 17.10 -2.99
N VAL A 46 17.57 18.23 -3.33
CA VAL A 46 19.02 18.42 -3.35
C VAL A 46 19.45 19.07 -2.04
N PRO A 47 20.34 18.44 -1.25
CA PRO A 47 20.76 18.99 0.03
C PRO A 47 21.62 20.24 -0.19
N LEU A 48 21.08 21.40 0.20
CA LEU A 48 21.75 22.70 0.15
C LEU A 48 21.62 23.41 1.49
N GLY A 49 22.70 24.05 1.94
CA GLY A 49 22.66 24.89 3.15
C GLY A 49 21.80 26.13 2.93
N GLY A 50 21.16 26.63 3.99
CA GLY A 50 20.25 27.79 3.92
C GLY A 50 20.85 29.02 3.23
N ARG A 51 22.11 29.36 3.52
CA ARG A 51 22.81 30.49 2.88
C ARG A 51 23.12 30.27 1.40
N ALA A 52 23.37 29.02 1.00
CA ALA A 52 23.53 28.68 -0.40
C ALA A 52 22.20 28.89 -1.16
N LEU A 53 21.07 28.50 -0.57
CA LEU A 53 19.74 28.74 -1.14
C LEU A 53 19.44 30.23 -1.26
N ASP A 54 19.83 31.04 -0.29
CA ASP A 54 19.62 32.50 -0.32
C ASP A 54 20.43 33.17 -1.44
N ILE A 55 21.69 32.77 -1.63
CA ILE A 55 22.51 33.24 -2.76
C ILE A 55 21.88 32.83 -4.10
N LEU A 56 21.39 31.59 -4.20
CA LEU A 56 20.71 31.11 -5.41
C LEU A 56 19.44 31.92 -5.68
N ALA A 57 18.65 32.25 -4.66
CA ALA A 57 17.46 33.07 -4.81
C ALA A 57 17.79 34.45 -5.40
N VAL A 58 18.82 35.13 -4.88
CA VAL A 58 19.25 36.45 -5.39
C VAL A 58 19.78 36.35 -6.83
N LEU A 59 20.54 35.31 -7.16
CA LEU A 59 21.04 35.09 -8.52
C LEU A 59 19.93 34.78 -9.54
N LEU A 60 18.82 34.16 -9.11
CA LEU A 60 17.67 33.82 -9.95
C LEU A 60 16.70 35.00 -10.16
N GLU A 61 16.84 36.11 -9.42
CA GLU A 61 16.04 37.32 -9.65
C GLU A 61 16.38 38.02 -10.96
N ALA A 62 17.63 37.93 -11.40
CA ALA A 62 18.13 38.56 -12.62
C ALA A 62 19.06 37.60 -13.39
N PRO A 63 18.53 36.51 -13.98
CA PRO A 63 19.34 35.55 -14.74
C PRO A 63 20.04 36.25 -15.91
N GLY A 64 21.31 35.90 -16.14
CA GLY A 64 22.17 36.50 -17.16
C GLY A 64 22.86 37.81 -16.76
N GLN A 65 22.51 38.40 -15.61
CA GLN A 65 23.16 39.62 -15.11
C GLN A 65 24.20 39.31 -14.03
N PHE A 66 25.30 40.08 -14.04
CA PHE A 66 26.33 39.98 -13.01
C PHE A 66 25.93 40.77 -11.77
N ILE A 67 25.91 40.09 -10.63
CA ILE A 67 25.67 40.69 -9.31
C ILE A 67 27.00 40.79 -8.57
N SER A 68 27.31 41.99 -8.09
CA SER A 68 28.55 42.26 -7.36
C SER A 68 28.63 41.45 -6.06
N LYS A 69 29.85 41.15 -5.61
CA LYS A 69 30.05 40.45 -4.33
C LYS A 69 29.48 41.23 -3.14
N ALA A 70 29.68 42.54 -3.12
CA ALA A 70 29.16 43.42 -2.07
C ALA A 70 27.62 43.34 -1.99
N THR A 71 26.95 43.39 -3.15
CA THR A 71 25.48 43.28 -3.24
C THR A 71 24.97 41.90 -2.78
N LEU A 72 25.68 40.82 -3.12
CA LEU A 72 25.33 39.48 -2.63
C LEU A 72 25.53 39.35 -1.12
N ILE A 73 26.60 39.93 -0.58
CA ILE A 73 26.88 39.93 0.86
C ILE A 73 25.80 40.71 1.61
N GLU A 74 25.47 41.91 1.15
CA GLU A 74 24.45 42.77 1.74
C GLU A 74 23.05 42.12 1.72
N ARG A 75 22.66 41.51 0.60
CA ARG A 75 21.32 40.89 0.47
C ARG A 75 21.17 39.58 1.22
N VAL A 76 22.22 38.76 1.27
CA VAL A 76 22.16 37.44 1.94
C VAL A 76 22.49 37.57 3.43
N TRP A 77 23.32 38.52 3.83
CA TRP A 77 23.73 38.76 5.22
C TRP A 77 23.54 40.23 5.66
N PRO A 78 22.30 40.74 5.72
CA PRO A 78 22.04 42.16 6.01
C PRO A 78 22.52 42.63 7.39
N ASN A 79 22.66 41.71 8.35
CA ASN A 79 23.02 42.01 9.74
C ASN A 79 24.35 41.35 10.17
N SER A 80 25.27 41.08 9.24
CA SER A 80 26.54 40.42 9.58
C SER A 80 27.70 40.90 8.71
N ILE A 81 28.85 41.18 9.34
CA ILE A 81 30.10 41.48 8.63
C ILE A 81 30.68 40.14 8.18
N VAL A 82 30.66 39.88 6.87
CA VAL A 82 31.10 38.61 6.29
C VAL A 82 32.27 38.85 5.34
N GLU A 83 33.35 38.10 5.53
CA GLU A 83 34.51 38.14 4.63
C GLU A 83 34.21 37.49 3.27
N ASP A 84 34.87 38.00 2.24
CA ASP A 84 34.80 37.54 0.85
C ASP A 84 35.02 36.01 0.70
N ASN A 85 35.75 35.40 1.64
CA ASN A 85 36.05 33.97 1.67
C ASN A 85 34.80 33.12 1.95
N ASN A 86 33.89 33.59 2.78
CA ASN A 86 32.68 32.85 3.17
C ASN A 86 31.68 32.77 2.00
N LEU A 87 31.56 33.84 1.22
CA LEU A 87 30.79 33.85 -0.03
C LEU A 87 31.32 32.79 -1.01
N ARG A 88 32.65 32.65 -1.14
CA ARG A 88 33.26 31.65 -2.02
C ARG A 88 32.93 30.21 -1.60
N VAL A 89 32.89 29.92 -0.30
CA VAL A 89 32.54 28.59 0.24
C VAL A 89 31.11 28.21 -0.16
N HIS A 90 30.14 29.13 0.00
CA HIS A 90 28.76 28.85 -0.37
C HIS A 90 28.54 28.76 -1.88
N ILE A 91 29.24 29.57 -2.69
CA ILE A 91 29.25 29.43 -4.15
C ILE A 91 29.85 28.09 -4.59
N ALA A 92 30.89 27.61 -3.92
CA ALA A 92 31.47 26.29 -4.19
C ALA A 92 30.47 25.16 -3.85
N ALA A 93 29.75 25.27 -2.74
CA ALA A 93 28.70 24.33 -2.35
C ALA A 93 27.55 24.31 -3.38
N LEU A 94 27.11 25.48 -3.85
CA LEU A 94 26.11 25.60 -4.92
C LEU A 94 26.56 24.92 -6.22
N ARG A 95 27.78 25.20 -6.67
CA ARG A 95 28.35 24.58 -7.88
C ARG A 95 28.46 23.06 -7.75
N ARG A 96 28.77 22.55 -6.56
CA ARG A 96 28.85 21.10 -6.30
C ARG A 96 27.47 20.43 -6.38
N ALA A 97 26.43 21.12 -5.94
CA ALA A 97 25.06 20.59 -5.94
C ALA A 97 24.35 20.73 -7.30
N LEU A 98 24.68 21.76 -8.08
CA LEU A 98 24.05 22.12 -9.34
C LEU A 98 25.02 21.94 -10.52
N ASP A 99 25.31 20.68 -10.93
CA ASP A 99 26.12 20.26 -12.09
C ASP A 99 27.06 21.38 -12.64
N GLY A 100 28.03 21.77 -11.81
CA GLY A 100 28.66 23.10 -11.82
C GLY A 100 29.60 23.48 -12.98
N GLN A 101 30.00 24.77 -12.93
CA GLN A 101 30.67 25.65 -13.90
C GLN A 101 29.78 26.25 -15.00
N ARG A 102 28.79 25.52 -15.53
CA ARG A 102 27.93 26.05 -16.62
C ARG A 102 26.85 27.02 -16.17
N LEU A 103 26.42 26.93 -14.91
CA LEU A 103 25.25 27.68 -14.40
C LEU A 103 25.62 28.92 -13.57
N ILE A 104 26.80 28.97 -12.95
CA ILE A 104 27.25 30.11 -12.13
C ILE A 104 28.62 30.57 -12.61
N LEU A 105 28.67 31.68 -13.35
CA LEU A 105 29.91 32.31 -13.80
C LEU A 105 30.44 33.28 -12.74
N ASN A 106 31.76 33.46 -12.73
CA ASN A 106 32.44 34.44 -11.87
C ASN A 106 33.27 35.38 -12.76
N HIS A 107 33.13 36.69 -12.56
CA HIS A 107 33.93 37.71 -13.19
C HIS A 107 34.65 38.56 -12.13
N PRO A 108 35.99 38.70 -12.16
CA PRO A 108 36.77 39.32 -11.09
C PRO A 108 36.27 40.70 -10.62
N GLN A 109 35.83 41.55 -11.55
CA GLN A 109 35.37 42.92 -11.28
C GLN A 109 33.84 43.08 -11.21
N ARG A 110 33.06 42.05 -11.60
CA ARG A 110 31.59 42.16 -11.73
C ARG A 110 30.82 41.22 -10.79
N GLY A 111 31.51 40.25 -10.18
CA GLY A 111 30.92 39.30 -9.24
C GLY A 111 30.38 38.05 -9.95
N TYR A 112 29.21 37.55 -9.53
CA TYR A 112 28.66 36.26 -9.97
C TYR A 112 27.42 36.45 -10.85
N CYS A 113 27.24 35.57 -11.82
CA CYS A 113 26.09 35.57 -12.73
C CYS A 113 25.52 34.15 -12.86
N PHE A 114 24.20 34.03 -12.85
CA PHE A 114 23.51 32.78 -13.16
C PHE A 114 23.14 32.72 -14.63
N THR A 115 23.66 31.73 -15.35
CA THR A 115 23.56 31.63 -16.82
C THR A 115 22.56 30.58 -17.31
N GLY A 116 21.87 29.89 -16.41
CA GLY A 116 20.81 28.96 -16.79
C GLY A 116 19.58 29.69 -17.32
N LEU A 117 18.91 29.10 -18.32
CA LEU A 117 17.58 29.55 -18.74
C LEU A 117 16.59 29.27 -17.60
N VAL A 118 16.08 30.33 -16.99
CA VAL A 118 15.10 30.26 -15.90
C VAL A 118 13.70 30.41 -16.49
N GLN A 119 12.85 29.42 -16.27
CA GLN A 119 11.44 29.46 -16.65
C GLN A 119 10.58 29.46 -15.39
N ALA A 120 9.69 30.44 -15.27
CA ALA A 120 8.64 30.42 -14.27
C ALA A 120 7.70 29.25 -14.60
N THR A 121 7.74 28.20 -13.78
CA THR A 121 6.75 27.13 -13.90
C THR A 121 5.46 27.63 -13.28
N VAL A 122 4.44 27.81 -14.11
CA VAL A 122 3.05 27.79 -13.63
C VAL A 122 2.89 26.46 -12.89
N PRO A 123 2.37 26.42 -11.65
CA PRO A 123 2.12 25.15 -11.00
C PRO A 123 1.21 24.34 -11.94
N THR A 124 1.73 23.25 -12.49
CA THR A 124 0.88 22.18 -13.05
C THR A 124 -0.14 21.91 -11.97
N GLN A 125 -1.42 22.17 -12.25
CA GLN A 125 -2.49 21.87 -11.29
C GLN A 125 -2.25 20.46 -10.76
N PRO A 126 -2.24 20.25 -9.42
CA PRO A 126 -2.10 18.91 -8.89
C PRO A 126 -3.17 18.04 -9.55
N ALA A 127 -2.77 16.90 -10.11
CA ALA A 127 -3.70 15.99 -10.78
C ALA A 127 -4.87 15.71 -9.83
N ALA A 128 -6.11 15.87 -10.30
CA ALA A 128 -7.29 15.72 -9.45
C ALA A 128 -7.34 14.32 -8.85
N HIS A 129 -7.54 14.21 -7.54
CA HIS A 129 -7.72 12.92 -6.88
C HIS A 129 -8.43 13.05 -5.53
N ASN A 130 -8.97 11.94 -5.04
CA ASN A 130 -9.51 11.79 -3.69
C ASN A 130 -8.73 10.76 -2.83
N LEU A 131 -7.51 10.41 -3.25
CA LEU A 131 -6.64 9.49 -2.51
C LEU A 131 -6.36 9.99 -1.09
N ALA A 132 -6.60 9.13 -0.10
CA ALA A 132 -6.31 9.44 1.30
C ALA A 132 -4.80 9.53 1.54
N ALA A 133 -4.39 10.51 2.36
CA ALA A 133 -2.98 10.62 2.76
C ALA A 133 -2.55 9.40 3.59
N ARG A 134 -1.44 8.78 3.22
CA ARG A 134 -0.86 7.68 4.00
C ARG A 134 -0.24 8.20 5.29
N LEU A 135 -0.71 7.69 6.42
CA LEU A 135 -0.17 7.98 7.76
C LEU A 135 0.98 7.05 8.17
N SER A 136 1.35 6.10 7.32
CA SER A 136 2.44 5.15 7.59
C SER A 136 3.10 4.73 6.29
N PRO A 137 4.42 4.45 6.31
CA PRO A 137 5.12 3.92 5.15
C PRO A 137 4.63 2.52 4.79
N VAL A 138 4.79 2.15 3.53
CA VAL A 138 4.47 0.81 3.03
C VAL A 138 5.75 -0.02 3.01
N PHE A 139 5.83 -1.04 3.86
CA PHE A 139 7.04 -1.86 4.00
C PHE A 139 7.12 -2.96 2.95
N GLY A 140 8.27 -3.08 2.27
CA GLY A 140 8.60 -4.20 1.40
C GLY A 140 7.73 -4.34 0.14
N ARG A 141 7.06 -3.25 -0.30
CA ARG A 141 6.18 -3.27 -1.48
C ARG A 141 6.71 -2.48 -2.66
N ASP A 142 7.85 -1.80 -2.54
CA ASP A 142 8.35 -0.90 -3.59
C ASP A 142 8.54 -1.60 -4.95
N GLU A 143 9.17 -2.77 -4.97
CA GLU A 143 9.38 -3.52 -6.22
C GLU A 143 8.05 -3.97 -6.83
N LEU A 144 7.12 -4.45 -5.99
CA LEU A 144 5.79 -4.84 -6.46
C LEU A 144 5.04 -3.64 -7.03
N VAL A 145 5.05 -2.49 -6.35
CA VAL A 145 4.45 -1.24 -6.85
C VAL A 145 5.09 -0.83 -8.18
N ASN A 146 6.41 -0.89 -8.30
CA ASN A 146 7.13 -0.58 -9.54
C ASN A 146 6.75 -1.53 -10.69
N GLN A 147 6.63 -2.82 -10.40
CA GLN A 147 6.21 -3.84 -11.36
C GLN A 147 4.77 -3.58 -11.83
N LEU A 148 3.84 -3.36 -10.89
CA LEU A 148 2.43 -3.09 -11.18
C LEU A 148 2.26 -1.78 -11.95
N ALA A 149 3.00 -0.73 -11.58
CA ALA A 149 2.98 0.56 -12.27
C ALA A 149 3.43 0.40 -13.72
N ARG A 150 4.51 -0.34 -13.99
CA ARG A 150 4.94 -0.62 -15.38
C ARG A 150 3.87 -1.36 -16.17
N ARG A 151 3.17 -2.31 -15.55
CA ARG A 151 2.13 -3.12 -16.20
C ARG A 151 0.85 -2.33 -16.50
N LEU A 152 0.43 -1.45 -15.59
CA LEU A 152 -0.73 -0.56 -15.79
C LEU A 152 -0.58 0.37 -17.02
N SER A 153 0.65 0.66 -17.46
CA SER A 153 0.86 1.44 -18.69
C SER A 153 0.33 0.75 -19.95
N GLY A 154 0.28 -0.58 -19.97
CA GLY A 154 -0.17 -1.38 -21.12
C GLY A 154 -1.47 -2.16 -20.88
N GLN A 155 -2.06 -2.08 -19.68
CA GLN A 155 -3.26 -2.84 -19.30
C GLN A 155 -4.29 -1.89 -18.70
N ARG A 156 -5.56 -2.04 -19.10
CA ARG A 156 -6.68 -1.19 -18.63
C ARG A 156 -7.46 -1.80 -17.47
N LEU A 157 -7.22 -3.06 -17.14
CA LEU A 157 -7.89 -3.76 -16.05
C LEU A 157 -6.88 -4.56 -15.23
N LEU A 158 -6.70 -4.16 -13.97
CA LEU A 158 -5.86 -4.85 -13.00
C LEU A 158 -6.70 -5.23 -11.79
N THR A 159 -6.62 -6.48 -11.35
CA THR A 159 -7.25 -6.95 -10.11
C THR A 159 -6.21 -7.49 -9.14
N LEU A 160 -6.11 -6.86 -7.97
CA LEU A 160 -5.29 -7.29 -6.86
C LEU A 160 -6.08 -8.33 -6.05
N THR A 161 -5.56 -9.56 -6.00
CA THR A 161 -6.15 -10.67 -5.23
C THR A 161 -5.27 -11.06 -4.05
N GLY A 162 -5.85 -11.69 -3.03
CA GLY A 162 -5.09 -12.14 -1.86
C GLY A 162 -5.92 -12.25 -0.59
N VAL A 163 -5.35 -12.91 0.42
CA VAL A 163 -6.00 -13.18 1.70
C VAL A 163 -6.42 -11.89 2.41
N ALA A 164 -7.41 -11.99 3.29
CA ALA A 164 -7.81 -10.88 4.15
C ALA A 164 -6.61 -10.35 4.95
N GLY A 165 -6.50 -9.03 5.06
CA GLY A 165 -5.41 -8.39 5.81
C GLY A 165 -4.01 -8.42 5.16
N VAL A 166 -3.85 -8.95 3.94
CA VAL A 166 -2.54 -8.98 3.23
C VAL A 166 -2.03 -7.60 2.78
N GLY A 167 -2.90 -6.58 2.83
CA GLY A 167 -2.58 -5.19 2.44
C GLY A 167 -2.96 -4.84 1.00
N LYS A 168 -4.02 -5.43 0.42
CA LYS A 168 -4.50 -5.10 -0.93
C LYS A 168 -4.84 -3.62 -1.08
N SER A 169 -5.65 -3.06 -0.18
CA SER A 169 -6.02 -1.64 -0.17
C SER A 169 -4.80 -0.73 -0.04
N THR A 170 -3.87 -1.07 0.87
CA THR A 170 -2.60 -0.32 1.04
C THR A 170 -1.76 -0.34 -0.24
N LEU A 171 -1.67 -1.49 -0.92
CA LEU A 171 -0.96 -1.62 -2.19
C LEU A 171 -1.66 -0.87 -3.32
N ALA A 172 -2.99 -0.93 -3.38
CA ALA A 172 -3.78 -0.20 -4.36
C ALA A 172 -3.57 1.31 -4.24
N LEU A 173 -3.59 1.83 -3.00
CA LEU A 173 -3.33 3.24 -2.71
C LEU A 173 -1.89 3.64 -3.08
N ALA A 174 -0.90 2.81 -2.74
CA ALA A 174 0.50 3.04 -3.11
C ALA A 174 0.72 3.06 -4.63
N LEU A 175 0.04 2.16 -5.33
CA LEU A 175 0.06 2.10 -6.78
C LEU A 175 -0.62 3.34 -7.39
N ALA A 176 -1.81 3.69 -6.92
CA ALA A 176 -2.60 4.84 -7.34
C ALA A 176 -1.83 6.15 -7.24
N GLU A 177 -1.20 6.41 -6.09
CA GLU A 177 -0.35 7.60 -5.91
C GLU A 177 0.86 7.59 -6.84
N ARG A 178 1.49 6.42 -7.07
CA ARG A 178 2.65 6.33 -7.96
C ARG A 178 2.32 6.64 -9.40
N VAL A 179 1.12 6.26 -9.86
CA VAL A 179 0.69 6.43 -11.25
C VAL A 179 -0.12 7.71 -11.46
N LEU A 180 -0.45 8.45 -10.40
CA LEU A 180 -1.22 9.70 -10.44
C LEU A 180 -0.77 10.67 -11.54
N PRO A 181 0.54 10.95 -11.75
CA PRO A 181 0.97 11.88 -12.80
C PRO A 181 0.69 11.42 -14.24
N ARG A 182 0.24 10.17 -14.46
CA ARG A 182 -0.01 9.58 -15.78
C ARG A 182 -1.43 9.80 -16.27
N TYR A 183 -2.35 10.18 -15.39
CA TYR A 183 -3.77 10.29 -15.69
C TYR A 183 -4.18 11.76 -15.73
N ARG A 184 -4.44 12.26 -16.95
CA ARG A 184 -4.82 13.66 -17.17
C ARG A 184 -6.05 14.07 -16.37
N ASP A 185 -7.04 13.18 -16.30
CA ASP A 185 -8.32 13.40 -15.64
C ASP A 185 -8.37 12.81 -14.22
N GLY A 186 -7.18 12.48 -13.66
CA GLY A 186 -7.02 12.17 -12.26
C GLY A 186 -7.14 10.69 -11.86
N VAL A 187 -7.09 10.46 -10.55
CA VAL A 187 -7.24 9.12 -9.93
C VAL A 187 -8.31 9.15 -8.86
N TRP A 188 -9.26 8.22 -8.97
CA TRP A 188 -10.51 8.22 -8.22
C TRP A 188 -10.68 6.92 -7.45
N TRP A 189 -10.70 7.02 -6.13
CA TRP A 189 -10.90 5.92 -5.20
C TRP A 189 -12.37 5.77 -4.82
N LEU A 190 -12.87 4.55 -4.90
CA LEU A 190 -14.20 4.15 -4.48
C LEU A 190 -14.08 3.02 -3.45
N ASP A 191 -14.53 3.30 -2.22
CA ASP A 191 -14.67 2.28 -1.19
C ASP A 191 -15.96 1.48 -1.43
N MET A 192 -15.82 0.19 -1.69
CA MET A 192 -16.94 -0.71 -1.98
C MET A 192 -17.56 -1.33 -0.73
N ALA A 193 -17.04 -1.04 0.48
CA ALA A 193 -17.50 -1.68 1.72
C ALA A 193 -19.01 -1.47 1.99
N CYS A 194 -19.56 -0.32 1.61
CA CYS A 194 -20.98 0.02 1.82
C CYS A 194 -21.84 -0.08 0.55
N VAL A 195 -21.24 -0.42 -0.60
CA VAL A 195 -21.98 -0.55 -1.85
C VAL A 195 -22.57 -1.96 -1.90
N GLN A 196 -23.85 -2.08 -2.24
CA GLN A 196 -24.59 -3.36 -2.29
C GLN A 196 -25.21 -3.62 -3.66
N THR A 197 -25.47 -2.58 -4.46
CA THR A 197 -26.13 -2.71 -5.77
C THR A 197 -25.34 -2.06 -6.90
N LEU A 198 -25.67 -2.43 -8.16
CA LEU A 198 -25.10 -1.78 -9.34
C LEU A 198 -25.49 -0.29 -9.40
N GLY A 199 -26.72 0.07 -9.03
CA GLY A 199 -27.17 1.47 -9.02
C GLY A 199 -26.35 2.32 -8.04
N GLU A 200 -26.11 1.82 -6.83
CA GLU A 200 -25.25 2.48 -5.85
C GLU A 200 -23.80 2.63 -6.32
N LEU A 201 -23.26 1.61 -7.01
CA LEU A 201 -21.93 1.69 -7.63
C LEU A 201 -21.86 2.83 -8.65
N LEU A 202 -22.84 2.93 -9.55
CA LEU A 202 -22.87 3.96 -10.59
C LEU A 202 -23.07 5.36 -9.99
N ALA A 203 -23.97 5.49 -9.02
CA ALA A 203 -24.19 6.75 -8.31
C ALA A 203 -22.92 7.21 -7.58
N SER A 204 -22.27 6.31 -6.83
CA SER A 204 -21.06 6.62 -6.08
C SER A 204 -19.89 6.97 -7.02
N LEU A 205 -19.76 6.25 -8.14
CA LEU A 205 -18.78 6.57 -9.19
C LEU A 205 -19.05 7.95 -9.79
N ALA A 206 -20.31 8.26 -10.13
CA ALA A 206 -20.68 9.56 -10.66
C ALA A 206 -20.37 10.68 -9.67
N THR A 207 -20.64 10.50 -8.38
CA THR A 207 -20.29 11.46 -7.34
C THR A 207 -18.78 11.67 -7.24
N VAL A 208 -18.00 10.60 -7.14
CA VAL A 208 -16.55 10.70 -6.95
C VAL A 208 -15.87 11.34 -8.17
N VAL A 209 -16.27 10.96 -9.37
CA VAL A 209 -15.66 11.45 -10.62
C VAL A 209 -16.30 12.77 -11.12
N GLN A 210 -17.27 13.31 -10.36
CA GLN A 210 -17.98 14.54 -10.68
C GLN A 210 -18.66 14.48 -12.06
N LEU A 211 -19.43 13.40 -12.27
CA LEU A 211 -20.30 13.20 -13.41
C LEU A 211 -21.72 13.66 -13.07
N THR A 212 -22.54 13.89 -14.09
CA THR A 212 -23.98 14.05 -13.90
C THR A 212 -24.55 12.75 -13.34
N PRO A 213 -25.33 12.80 -12.23
CA PRO A 213 -25.89 11.61 -11.60
C PRO A 213 -26.68 10.76 -12.60
N THR A 214 -26.43 9.45 -12.59
CA THR A 214 -27.10 8.49 -13.46
C THR A 214 -27.00 7.08 -12.88
N ASP A 215 -27.99 6.26 -13.19
CA ASP A 215 -28.08 4.84 -12.88
C ASP A 215 -27.85 3.95 -14.12
N SER A 216 -27.49 4.57 -15.26
CA SER A 216 -27.27 3.89 -16.53
C SER A 216 -25.78 3.71 -16.83
N LEU A 217 -25.38 2.46 -17.06
CA LEU A 217 -24.02 2.11 -17.48
C LEU A 217 -23.59 2.83 -18.77
N ASP A 218 -24.53 2.98 -19.70
CA ASP A 218 -24.26 3.62 -21.00
C ASP A 218 -24.03 5.12 -20.84
N GLU A 219 -24.78 5.76 -19.95
CA GLU A 219 -24.64 7.17 -19.64
C GLU A 219 -23.31 7.46 -18.94
N VAL A 220 -22.98 6.69 -17.89
CA VAL A 220 -21.68 6.79 -17.20
C VAL A 220 -20.53 6.62 -18.19
N SER A 221 -20.59 5.59 -19.03
CA SER A 221 -19.51 5.31 -19.97
C SER A 221 -19.40 6.39 -21.05
N ARG A 222 -20.51 7.01 -21.48
CA ARG A 222 -20.49 8.13 -22.43
C ARG A 222 -19.89 9.39 -21.82
N GLN A 223 -20.22 9.71 -20.57
CA GLN A 223 -19.64 10.85 -19.87
C GLN A 223 -18.13 10.67 -19.61
N LEU A 224 -17.66 9.42 -19.51
CA LEU A 224 -16.26 9.06 -19.34
C LEU A 224 -15.49 8.85 -20.66
N ALA A 225 -16.17 8.87 -21.80
CA ALA A 225 -15.61 8.46 -23.09
C ALA A 225 -14.34 9.24 -23.49
N SER A 226 -14.30 10.54 -23.16
CA SER A 226 -13.18 11.44 -23.48
C SER A 226 -12.17 11.60 -22.34
N ARG A 227 -12.37 10.92 -21.20
CA ARG A 227 -11.55 11.06 -19.99
C ARG A 227 -10.48 9.98 -19.89
N GLN A 228 -9.27 10.39 -19.55
CA GLN A 228 -8.13 9.55 -19.24
C GLN A 228 -7.88 9.54 -17.73
N LEU A 229 -8.52 8.61 -17.03
CA LEU A 229 -8.46 8.50 -15.56
C LEU A 229 -8.29 7.06 -15.08
N LEU A 230 -7.91 6.92 -13.81
CA LEU A 230 -7.90 5.66 -13.09
C LEU A 230 -9.03 5.62 -12.06
N VAL A 231 -9.84 4.56 -12.10
CA VAL A 231 -10.82 4.24 -11.05
C VAL A 231 -10.29 3.08 -10.22
N VAL A 232 -10.22 3.27 -8.91
CA VAL A 232 -9.85 2.23 -7.94
C VAL A 232 -11.11 1.76 -7.21
N LEU A 233 -11.49 0.50 -7.38
CA LEU A 233 -12.60 -0.15 -6.69
C LEU A 233 -12.02 -1.01 -5.56
N ASP A 234 -12.01 -0.50 -4.33
CA ASP A 234 -11.43 -1.21 -3.19
C ASP A 234 -12.48 -2.04 -2.46
N GLY A 235 -12.23 -3.35 -2.30
CA GLY A 235 -13.15 -4.25 -1.60
C GLY A 235 -14.33 -4.74 -2.43
N ALA A 236 -14.16 -4.96 -3.74
CA ALA A 236 -15.24 -5.30 -4.67
C ALA A 236 -15.84 -6.72 -4.51
N ASP A 237 -15.54 -7.41 -3.41
CA ASP A 237 -15.79 -8.85 -3.16
C ASP A 237 -17.26 -9.26 -3.34
N LEU A 238 -18.19 -8.41 -2.90
CA LEU A 238 -19.64 -8.69 -2.94
C LEU A 238 -20.28 -8.32 -4.28
N LEU A 239 -19.60 -7.52 -5.10
CA LEU A 239 -20.16 -6.89 -6.30
C LEU A 239 -19.37 -7.20 -7.56
N LEU A 240 -18.63 -8.32 -7.60
CA LEU A 240 -17.88 -8.75 -8.78
C LEU A 240 -18.76 -8.82 -10.04
N GLY A 241 -20.02 -9.26 -9.91
CA GLY A 241 -20.97 -9.28 -11.02
C GLY A 241 -21.29 -7.87 -11.56
N ALA A 242 -21.48 -6.89 -10.68
CA ALA A 242 -21.73 -5.49 -11.06
C ALA A 242 -20.48 -4.84 -11.65
N CYS A 243 -19.32 -5.07 -11.03
CA CYS A 243 -18.02 -4.58 -11.52
C CYS A 243 -17.72 -5.11 -12.93
N ARG A 244 -18.08 -6.37 -13.22
CA ARG A 244 -17.90 -6.96 -14.55
C ARG A 244 -18.75 -6.26 -15.61
N LYS A 245 -20.00 -5.88 -15.27
CA LYS A 245 -20.87 -5.10 -16.16
C LYS A 245 -20.30 -3.71 -16.41
N LEU A 246 -19.82 -3.03 -15.37
CA LEU A 246 -19.16 -1.72 -15.47
C LEU A 246 -17.92 -1.77 -16.36
N VAL A 247 -16.99 -2.67 -16.07
CA VAL A 247 -15.75 -2.82 -16.84
C VAL A 247 -16.03 -3.13 -18.32
N ARG A 248 -17.05 -3.94 -18.61
CA ARG A 248 -17.46 -4.22 -20.00
C ARG A 248 -17.92 -2.94 -20.71
N ALA A 249 -18.80 -2.16 -20.08
CA ALA A 249 -19.32 -0.92 -20.65
C ALA A 249 -18.20 0.12 -20.87
N LEU A 250 -17.31 0.28 -19.89
CA LEU A 250 -16.15 1.18 -19.99
C LEU A 250 -15.20 0.76 -21.12
N ARG A 251 -14.95 -0.54 -21.30
CA ARG A 251 -14.09 -1.02 -22.39
C ARG A 251 -14.67 -0.70 -23.77
N GLU A 252 -16.00 -0.76 -23.91
CA GLU A 252 -16.68 -0.52 -25.19
C GLU A 252 -16.79 0.98 -25.53
N ARG A 253 -16.95 1.87 -24.52
CA ARG A 253 -17.30 3.28 -24.72
C ARG A 253 -16.30 4.30 -24.15
N ALA A 254 -15.40 3.88 -23.26
CA ALA A 254 -14.42 4.72 -22.57
C ALA A 254 -13.04 4.02 -22.46
N PRO A 255 -12.36 3.77 -23.59
CA PRO A 255 -11.14 2.93 -23.64
C PRO A 255 -9.91 3.53 -22.93
N GLU A 256 -9.96 4.82 -22.59
CA GLU A 256 -8.90 5.52 -21.85
C GLU A 256 -9.07 5.40 -20.32
N VAL A 257 -10.21 4.90 -19.84
CA VAL A 257 -10.44 4.62 -18.42
C VAL A 257 -9.71 3.35 -18.03
N THR A 258 -8.86 3.45 -17.01
CA THR A 258 -8.22 2.30 -16.38
C THR A 258 -8.95 1.94 -15.09
N VAL A 259 -9.12 0.65 -14.83
CA VAL A 259 -9.77 0.15 -13.61
C VAL A 259 -8.80 -0.71 -12.82
N LEU A 260 -8.58 -0.33 -11.56
CA LEU A 260 -7.86 -1.11 -10.56
C LEU A 260 -8.86 -1.64 -9.54
N ILE A 261 -8.90 -2.95 -9.35
CA ILE A 261 -9.83 -3.59 -8.42
C ILE A 261 -9.02 -4.25 -7.31
N SER A 262 -9.46 -4.07 -6.07
CA SER A 262 -8.99 -4.84 -4.93
C SER A 262 -10.11 -5.79 -4.52
N SER A 263 -9.82 -7.09 -4.54
CA SER A 263 -10.76 -8.15 -4.17
C SER A 263 -10.03 -9.39 -3.66
N ARG A 264 -10.74 -10.33 -3.05
CA ARG A 264 -10.27 -11.66 -2.65
C ARG A 264 -10.21 -12.59 -3.85
N GLU A 265 -11.09 -12.38 -4.82
CA GLU A 265 -11.26 -13.21 -6.01
C GLU A 265 -11.00 -12.38 -7.28
N ALA A 266 -10.66 -13.07 -8.38
CA ALA A 266 -10.55 -12.44 -9.68
C ALA A 266 -11.94 -12.03 -10.19
N LEU A 267 -12.00 -10.98 -11.01
CA LEU A 267 -13.22 -10.53 -11.67
C LEU A 267 -13.68 -11.52 -12.74
N LEU A 268 -12.78 -12.32 -13.30
CA LEU A 268 -12.97 -13.22 -14.45
C LEU A 268 -13.52 -12.46 -15.67
N ALA A 269 -12.92 -11.32 -15.98
CA ALA A 269 -13.31 -10.48 -17.13
C ALA A 269 -12.27 -10.57 -18.28
N PRO A 270 -12.69 -10.46 -19.56
CA PRO A 270 -11.74 -10.43 -20.67
C PRO A 270 -10.81 -9.21 -20.59
N GLY A 271 -9.50 -9.46 -20.72
CA GLY A 271 -8.46 -8.43 -20.59
C GLY A 271 -8.06 -8.14 -19.13
N GLU A 272 -8.58 -8.91 -18.16
CA GLU A 272 -8.18 -8.78 -16.77
C GLU A 272 -6.76 -9.29 -16.55
N TRP A 273 -5.95 -8.46 -15.91
CA TRP A 273 -4.69 -8.89 -15.35
C TRP A 273 -4.80 -9.09 -13.84
N VAL A 274 -4.64 -10.33 -13.38
CA VAL A 274 -4.73 -10.68 -11.96
C VAL A 274 -3.34 -10.67 -11.34
N SER A 275 -3.16 -9.88 -10.28
CA SER A 275 -1.94 -9.87 -9.47
C SER A 275 -2.25 -10.34 -8.06
N ARG A 276 -1.75 -11.53 -7.69
CA ARG A 276 -1.82 -12.04 -6.32
C ARG A 276 -0.84 -11.27 -5.43
N VAL A 277 -1.35 -10.63 -4.39
CA VAL A 277 -0.55 -9.91 -3.41
C VAL A 277 0.07 -10.92 -2.44
N PRO A 278 1.41 -11.09 -2.43
CA PRO A 278 2.05 -12.02 -1.51
C PRO A 278 2.03 -11.46 -0.08
N PRO A 279 2.10 -12.30 0.97
CA PRO A 279 2.43 -11.83 2.32
C PRO A 279 3.79 -11.13 2.37
N LEU A 280 4.10 -10.45 3.48
CA LEU A 280 5.42 -9.85 3.67
C LEU A 280 6.48 -10.94 3.81
N THR A 281 7.67 -10.66 3.26
CA THR A 281 8.82 -11.56 3.40
C THR A 281 9.11 -11.79 4.88
N LEU A 282 9.40 -13.05 5.20
CA LEU A 282 9.66 -13.53 6.55
C LEU A 282 11.15 -13.59 6.85
N PRO A 283 11.56 -13.38 8.12
CA PRO A 283 12.95 -13.52 8.53
C PRO A 283 13.35 -15.00 8.42
N SER A 284 14.33 -15.32 7.58
CA SER A 284 14.82 -16.70 7.48
C SER A 284 15.61 -17.10 8.72
N ALA A 285 15.51 -18.37 9.12
CA ALA A 285 16.16 -18.88 10.32
C ALA A 285 17.70 -18.81 10.25
N SER A 286 18.26 -18.83 9.03
CA SER A 286 19.70 -18.78 8.77
C SER A 286 20.28 -17.36 8.75
N VAL A 287 19.47 -16.33 8.44
CA VAL A 287 19.97 -14.96 8.16
C VAL A 287 19.78 -13.98 9.33
N CYS A 288 18.80 -14.20 10.22
CA CYS A 288 18.52 -13.26 11.31
C CYS A 288 19.27 -13.59 12.61
N ARG A 289 20.59 -13.32 12.66
CA ARG A 289 21.42 -13.46 13.88
C ARG A 289 21.64 -12.14 14.62
N SER A 290 21.31 -11.02 13.98
CA SER A 290 21.45 -9.65 14.52
C SER A 290 20.17 -8.85 14.32
N VAL A 291 20.04 -7.75 15.07
CA VAL A 291 18.90 -6.84 14.98
C VAL A 291 18.86 -6.16 13.61
N GLU A 292 20.02 -5.80 13.07
CA GLU A 292 20.18 -5.15 11.77
C GLU A 292 19.69 -6.06 10.63
N GLN A 293 20.07 -7.33 10.64
CA GLN A 293 19.61 -8.33 9.67
C GLN A 293 18.11 -8.58 9.77
N ALA A 294 17.57 -8.62 10.99
CA ALA A 294 16.13 -8.77 11.20
C ALA A 294 15.37 -7.54 10.66
N MET A 295 15.88 -6.33 10.89
CA MET A 295 15.30 -5.07 10.40
C MET A 295 15.40 -4.88 8.88
N ALA A 296 16.13 -5.71 8.15
CA ALA A 296 16.06 -5.77 6.68
C ALA A 296 14.79 -6.48 6.18
N CYS A 297 14.09 -7.21 7.06
CA CYS A 297 12.92 -7.98 6.72
C CYS A 297 11.61 -7.15 6.86
N PRO A 298 10.78 -7.01 5.81
CA PRO A 298 9.56 -6.20 5.85
C PRO A 298 8.57 -6.57 6.96
N ALA A 299 8.39 -7.86 7.25
CA ALA A 299 7.52 -8.32 8.35
C ALA A 299 7.99 -7.81 9.72
N VAL A 300 9.31 -7.81 9.96
CA VAL A 300 9.93 -7.31 11.19
C VAL A 300 9.84 -5.79 11.25
N GLN A 301 10.12 -5.09 10.14
CA GLN A 301 9.98 -3.63 10.06
C GLN A 301 8.58 -3.17 10.42
N LEU A 302 7.55 -3.81 9.85
CA LEU A 302 6.16 -3.50 10.17
C LEU A 302 5.87 -3.74 11.66
N PHE A 303 6.25 -4.90 12.20
CA PHE A 303 6.00 -5.23 13.60
C PHE A 303 6.65 -4.21 14.54
N VAL A 304 7.92 -3.88 14.33
CA VAL A 304 8.67 -2.92 15.15
C VAL A 304 8.09 -1.51 15.01
N ALA A 305 7.74 -1.07 13.79
CA ALA A 305 7.12 0.23 13.58
C ALA A 305 5.79 0.36 14.34
N ARG A 306 5.03 -0.72 14.44
CA ARG A 306 3.74 -0.74 15.14
C ARG A 306 3.90 -0.84 16.65
N ALA A 307 4.85 -1.64 17.13
CA ALA A 307 5.21 -1.68 18.55
C ALA A 307 5.70 -0.31 19.04
N ARG A 308 6.52 0.40 18.24
CA ARG A 308 6.95 1.77 18.55
C ARG A 308 5.83 2.79 18.56
N ALA A 309 4.83 2.60 17.71
CA ALA A 309 3.67 3.48 17.67
C ALA A 309 2.79 3.35 18.93
N SER A 310 2.79 2.19 19.60
CA SER A 310 2.12 1.99 20.89
C SER A 310 3.01 2.29 22.09
N GLN A 311 4.32 2.04 21.99
CA GLN A 311 5.30 2.19 23.06
C GLN A 311 6.50 3.02 22.55
N GLN A 312 6.58 4.30 22.94
CA GLN A 312 7.56 5.25 22.40
C GLN A 312 9.02 4.78 22.54
N ASP A 313 9.36 4.16 23.68
CA ASP A 313 10.73 3.70 23.98
C ASP A 313 11.01 2.26 23.53
N PHE A 314 10.19 1.70 22.64
CA PHE A 314 10.39 0.32 22.19
C PHE A 314 11.68 0.17 21.35
N VAL A 315 12.62 -0.60 21.90
CA VAL A 315 13.86 -1.02 21.26
C VAL A 315 13.86 -2.54 21.09
N LEU A 316 14.05 -3.00 19.86
CA LEU A 316 14.21 -4.42 19.55
C LEU A 316 15.58 -4.91 20.04
N ARG A 317 15.59 -5.89 20.94
CA ARG A 317 16.83 -6.43 21.54
C ARG A 317 17.19 -7.78 20.91
N PRO A 318 18.46 -8.21 20.98
CA PRO A 318 18.88 -9.52 20.45
C PRO A 318 18.08 -10.72 21.00
N GLN A 319 17.68 -10.67 22.28
CA GLN A 319 16.87 -11.70 22.93
C GLN A 319 15.45 -11.84 22.33
N ASP A 320 14.91 -10.79 21.73
CA ASP A 320 13.56 -10.77 21.17
C ASP A 320 13.50 -11.38 19.74
N LEU A 321 14.66 -11.58 19.10
CA LEU A 321 14.75 -12.02 17.71
C LEU A 321 14.15 -13.41 17.49
N ALA A 322 14.42 -14.36 18.38
CA ALA A 322 13.91 -15.72 18.25
C ALA A 322 12.37 -15.79 18.43
N PRO A 323 11.78 -15.19 19.50
CA PRO A 323 10.33 -15.03 19.61
C PRO A 323 9.71 -14.30 18.42
N LEU A 324 10.28 -13.17 18.00
CA LEU A 324 9.74 -12.36 16.90
C LEU A 324 9.72 -13.12 15.58
N ARG A 325 10.78 -13.88 15.27
CA ARG A 325 10.82 -14.76 14.10
C ARG A 325 9.68 -15.79 14.13
N ASP A 326 9.43 -16.42 15.27
CA ASP A 326 8.34 -17.40 15.37
C ASP A 326 6.97 -16.75 15.28
N ILE A 327 6.79 -15.55 15.85
CA ILE A 327 5.59 -14.71 15.65
C ILE A 327 5.38 -14.45 14.16
N CYS A 328 6.37 -13.90 13.44
CA CYS A 328 6.24 -13.59 12.02
C CYS A 328 5.88 -14.84 11.20
N ARG A 329 6.50 -15.98 11.50
CA ARG A 329 6.24 -17.26 10.84
C ARG A 329 4.82 -17.78 11.12
N ARG A 330 4.36 -17.73 12.36
CA ARG A 330 2.99 -18.14 12.75
C ARG A 330 1.93 -17.25 12.12
N LEU A 331 2.26 -15.98 11.92
CA LEU A 331 1.37 -15.01 11.30
C LEU A 331 1.50 -14.94 9.77
N ASP A 332 2.31 -15.84 9.18
CA ASP A 332 2.64 -15.93 7.75
C ASP A 332 3.06 -14.62 7.08
N GLY A 333 3.48 -13.62 7.86
CA GLY A 333 3.82 -12.30 7.33
C GLY A 333 2.60 -11.49 6.86
N ILE A 334 1.40 -11.84 7.32
CA ILE A 334 0.17 -11.09 7.03
C ILE A 334 0.21 -9.77 7.80
N PRO A 335 0.22 -8.60 7.11
CA PRO A 335 0.31 -7.30 7.77
C PRO A 335 -0.70 -7.09 8.89
N LEU A 336 -2.00 -7.28 8.63
CA LEU A 336 -3.03 -7.07 9.66
C LEU A 336 -2.77 -7.89 10.93
N ALA A 337 -2.38 -9.16 10.78
CA ALA A 337 -2.09 -10.03 11.90
C ALA A 337 -0.85 -9.57 12.69
N LEU A 338 0.20 -9.11 11.99
CA LEU A 338 1.39 -8.53 12.61
C LEU A 338 1.07 -7.24 13.35
N GLU A 339 0.22 -6.37 12.79
CA GLU A 339 -0.22 -5.13 13.45
C GLU A 339 -0.99 -5.41 14.73
N LEU A 340 -1.92 -6.38 14.72
CA LEU A 340 -2.68 -6.80 15.89
C LEU A 340 -1.81 -7.41 16.98
N ALA A 341 -0.77 -8.17 16.62
CA ALA A 341 0.18 -8.73 17.56
C ALA A 341 1.11 -7.64 18.15
N ALA A 342 1.61 -6.74 17.31
CA ALA A 342 2.48 -5.65 17.72
C ALA A 342 1.77 -4.67 18.69
N ALA A 343 0.47 -4.44 18.49
CA ALA A 343 -0.33 -3.58 19.38
C ALA A 343 -0.44 -4.11 20.81
N GLN A 344 -0.18 -5.41 21.06
CA GLN A 344 -0.22 -6.01 22.39
C GLN A 344 1.14 -5.98 23.11
N VAL A 345 2.21 -5.60 22.41
CA VAL A 345 3.57 -5.58 22.96
C VAL A 345 3.70 -4.59 24.11
N ASP A 346 3.00 -3.46 24.06
CA ASP A 346 2.99 -2.47 25.13
C ASP A 346 2.49 -3.05 26.47
N ALA A 347 1.45 -3.89 26.43
CA ALA A 347 0.85 -4.49 27.62
C ALA A 347 1.55 -5.79 28.08
N LEU A 348 2.04 -6.61 27.14
CA LEU A 348 2.49 -7.98 27.43
C LEU A 348 4.00 -8.19 27.20
N GLY A 349 4.63 -7.38 26.37
CA GLY A 349 5.95 -7.65 25.82
C GLY A 349 5.96 -8.77 24.77
N ILE A 350 7.05 -8.87 24.01
CA ILE A 350 7.17 -9.81 22.87
C ILE A 350 7.07 -11.28 23.33
N GLY A 351 7.69 -11.63 24.47
CA GLY A 351 7.71 -13.01 24.96
C GLY A 351 6.31 -13.55 25.29
N ALA A 352 5.48 -12.76 25.98
CA ALA A 352 4.11 -13.17 26.29
C ALA A 352 3.20 -13.14 25.06
N VAL A 353 3.36 -12.18 24.13
CA VAL A 353 2.66 -12.23 22.82
C VAL A 353 3.02 -13.51 22.06
N HIS A 354 4.29 -13.91 22.06
CA HIS A 354 4.74 -15.16 21.45
C HIS A 354 4.08 -16.38 22.11
N GLN A 355 4.03 -16.44 23.44
CA GLN A 355 3.39 -17.52 24.18
C GLN A 355 1.89 -17.59 23.90
N GLN A 356 1.19 -16.45 23.89
CA GLN A 356 -0.24 -16.37 23.60
C GLN A 356 -0.56 -16.86 22.17
N LEU A 357 0.29 -16.56 21.19
CA LEU A 357 0.11 -17.07 19.82
C LEU A 357 0.39 -18.59 19.69
N ARG A 358 0.88 -19.26 20.75
CA ARG A 358 0.96 -20.72 20.78
C ARG A 358 -0.39 -21.37 21.07
N SER A 359 -1.27 -20.70 21.82
CA SER A 359 -2.61 -21.21 22.13
C SER A 359 -3.66 -20.89 21.06
N GLY A 360 -3.37 -19.98 20.12
CA GLY A 360 -4.20 -19.76 18.92
C GLY A 360 -4.35 -18.28 18.55
N LEU A 361 -5.21 -18.00 17.56
CA LEU A 361 -5.50 -16.63 17.10
C LEU A 361 -6.51 -15.88 17.98
N GLN A 362 -7.18 -16.57 18.91
CA GLN A 362 -8.20 -15.96 19.78
C GLN A 362 -7.63 -14.82 20.65
N GLY A 363 -6.33 -14.86 20.95
CA GLY A 363 -5.62 -13.76 21.62
C GLY A 363 -5.46 -12.48 20.78
N LEU A 364 -5.75 -12.49 19.47
CA LEU A 364 -5.70 -11.30 18.60
C LEU A 364 -7.06 -10.57 18.51
N ALA A 365 -7.86 -10.60 19.57
CA ALA A 365 -9.23 -10.10 19.58
C ALA A 365 -9.36 -8.56 19.65
N ARG A 366 -8.32 -7.83 20.04
CA ARG A 366 -8.39 -6.36 20.25
C ARG A 366 -7.71 -5.58 19.11
N GLY A 367 -8.46 -5.30 18.04
CA GLY A 367 -8.07 -4.32 17.02
C GLY A 367 -8.49 -2.89 17.36
N ARG A 368 -8.24 -1.95 16.44
CA ARG A 368 -8.59 -0.53 16.60
C ARG A 368 -10.12 -0.38 16.74
N ARG A 369 -10.57 0.43 17.69
CA ARG A 369 -12.00 0.75 17.94
C ARG A 369 -12.72 1.33 16.71
N THR A 370 -11.98 1.93 15.78
CA THR A 370 -12.50 2.58 14.55
C THR A 370 -12.39 1.72 13.28
N ALA A 371 -11.86 0.49 13.37
CA ALA A 371 -11.85 -0.41 12.21
C ALA A 371 -13.26 -0.97 11.93
N LEU A 372 -13.59 -1.17 10.65
CA LEU A 372 -14.78 -1.92 10.22
C LEU A 372 -14.82 -3.27 10.93
N GLU A 373 -16.03 -3.78 11.24
CA GLU A 373 -16.21 -4.95 12.11
C GLU A 373 -15.40 -6.18 11.66
N HIS A 374 -15.32 -6.40 10.34
CA HIS A 374 -14.55 -7.48 9.71
C HIS A 374 -13.03 -7.28 9.73
N HIS A 375 -12.51 -6.10 10.10
CA HIS A 375 -11.08 -5.83 10.29
C HIS A 375 -10.71 -5.62 11.77
N ARG A 376 -11.66 -5.76 12.70
CA ARG A 376 -11.39 -5.60 14.16
C ARG A 376 -10.54 -6.72 14.73
N SER A 377 -10.55 -7.90 14.13
CA SER A 377 -9.66 -9.02 14.52
C SER A 377 -9.30 -9.85 13.29
N MET A 378 -8.22 -10.62 13.40
CA MET A 378 -7.86 -11.59 12.36
C MET A 378 -8.96 -12.64 12.17
N SER A 379 -9.62 -13.06 13.26
CA SER A 379 -10.74 -14.01 13.21
C SER A 379 -11.93 -13.44 12.44
N ALA A 380 -12.32 -12.18 12.69
CA ALA A 380 -13.42 -11.54 11.96
C ALA A 380 -13.13 -11.41 10.46
N ALA A 381 -11.88 -11.13 10.10
CA ALA A 381 -11.45 -11.03 8.70
C ALA A 381 -11.54 -12.37 7.96
N LEU A 382 -11.24 -13.47 8.67
CA LEU A 382 -11.33 -14.84 8.17
C LEU A 382 -12.77 -15.38 8.18
N GLU A 383 -13.56 -15.04 9.19
CA GLU A 383 -14.97 -15.40 9.33
C GLU A 383 -15.79 -14.95 8.14
N TRP A 384 -15.63 -13.69 7.74
CA TRP A 384 -16.28 -13.19 6.53
C TRP A 384 -15.83 -13.92 5.24
N SER A 385 -14.64 -14.54 5.23
CA SER A 385 -14.20 -15.40 4.10
C SER A 385 -14.85 -16.79 4.18
N TYR A 386 -15.00 -17.31 5.40
CA TYR A 386 -15.53 -18.63 5.69
C TYR A 386 -17.04 -18.73 5.43
N GLU A 387 -17.82 -17.72 5.83
CA GLU A 387 -19.27 -17.66 5.61
C GLU A 387 -19.69 -17.69 4.13
N ARG A 388 -18.76 -17.39 3.21
CA ARG A 388 -18.99 -17.41 1.76
C ARG A 388 -18.69 -18.76 1.11
N LEU A 389 -18.14 -19.71 1.86
CA LEU A 389 -17.84 -21.04 1.36
C LEU A 389 -19.13 -21.86 1.24
N SER A 390 -19.25 -22.63 0.16
CA SER A 390 -20.31 -23.64 0.08
C SER A 390 -20.05 -24.75 1.10
N LEU A 391 -21.08 -25.50 1.47
CA LEU A 391 -20.95 -26.58 2.45
C LEU A 391 -19.81 -27.58 2.12
N PRO A 392 -19.63 -28.06 0.87
CA PRO A 392 -18.47 -28.90 0.51
C PRO A 392 -17.12 -28.19 0.66
N GLN A 393 -17.07 -26.87 0.39
CA GLN A 393 -15.86 -26.07 0.59
C GLN A 393 -15.53 -25.90 2.07
N CYS A 394 -16.54 -25.72 2.94
CA CYS A 394 -16.36 -25.67 4.39
C CYS A 394 -15.77 -26.98 4.91
N TRP A 395 -16.33 -28.12 4.51
CA TRP A 395 -15.80 -29.43 4.90
C TRP A 395 -14.34 -29.58 4.48
N LEU A 396 -14.03 -29.32 3.20
CA LEU A 396 -12.66 -29.43 2.71
C LEU A 396 -11.70 -28.47 3.44
N PHE A 397 -12.15 -27.24 3.72
CA PHE A 397 -11.39 -26.26 4.47
C PHE A 397 -11.04 -26.74 5.88
N LEU A 398 -12.02 -27.31 6.60
CA LEU A 398 -11.81 -27.88 7.93
C LEU A 398 -10.87 -29.08 7.91
N GLN A 399 -10.99 -29.96 6.90
CA GLN A 399 -10.08 -31.09 6.71
C GLN A 399 -8.64 -30.63 6.47
N LEU A 400 -8.44 -29.66 5.57
CA LEU A 400 -7.14 -29.05 5.32
C LEU A 400 -6.56 -28.39 6.59
N GLY A 401 -7.43 -27.95 7.51
CA GLY A 401 -7.07 -27.42 8.82
C GLY A 401 -6.24 -28.39 9.67
N LEU A 402 -6.43 -29.70 9.50
CA LEU A 402 -5.71 -30.72 10.26
C LEU A 402 -4.24 -30.84 9.82
N PHE A 403 -3.91 -30.47 8.58
CA PHE A 403 -2.57 -30.64 8.02
C PHE A 403 -1.64 -29.46 8.30
N LYS A 404 -0.48 -29.77 8.89
CA LYS A 404 0.58 -28.77 9.11
C LYS A 404 1.38 -28.47 7.85
N MET A 405 1.54 -29.49 6.99
CA MET A 405 2.33 -29.43 5.78
C MET A 405 1.43 -29.38 4.55
N ALA A 406 2.01 -29.00 3.42
CA ALA A 406 1.29 -28.98 2.16
C ALA A 406 0.95 -30.41 1.71
N VAL A 407 -0.26 -30.59 1.17
CA VAL A 407 -0.79 -31.87 0.71
C VAL A 407 -0.97 -31.87 -0.81
N THR A 408 -0.80 -33.02 -1.45
CA THR A 408 -1.05 -33.17 -2.90
C THR A 408 -2.49 -33.62 -3.15
N LEU A 409 -2.99 -33.38 -4.37
CA LEU A 409 -4.33 -33.83 -4.75
C LEU A 409 -4.52 -35.37 -4.59
N PRO A 410 -3.60 -36.25 -5.04
CA PRO A 410 -3.77 -37.70 -4.84
C PRO A 410 -3.85 -38.09 -3.36
N THR A 411 -2.99 -37.49 -2.52
CA THR A 411 -3.04 -37.70 -1.07
C THR A 411 -4.39 -37.27 -0.49
N LEU A 412 -4.89 -36.11 -0.90
CA LEU A 412 -6.20 -35.62 -0.46
C LEU A 412 -7.35 -36.53 -0.96
N SER A 413 -7.29 -37.03 -2.19
CA SER A 413 -8.28 -37.95 -2.76
C SER A 413 -8.38 -39.26 -1.98
N GLU A 414 -7.26 -39.79 -1.52
CA GLU A 414 -7.24 -40.98 -0.66
C GLU A 414 -7.85 -40.66 0.72
N MET A 415 -7.57 -39.48 1.27
CA MET A 415 -8.04 -39.04 2.59
C MET A 415 -9.54 -38.77 2.66
N VAL A 416 -10.18 -38.34 1.57
CA VAL A 416 -11.63 -38.05 1.58
C VAL A 416 -12.50 -39.28 1.36
N ARG A 417 -11.91 -40.45 1.11
CA ARG A 417 -12.67 -41.70 0.95
C ARG A 417 -13.47 -42.02 2.21
N GLY A 418 -14.72 -42.45 2.04
CA GLY A 418 -15.63 -42.73 3.17
C GLY A 418 -16.14 -41.48 3.91
N THR A 419 -15.86 -40.27 3.40
CA THR A 419 -16.41 -39.01 3.93
C THR A 419 -17.45 -38.42 2.99
N GLU A 420 -18.16 -37.36 3.42
CA GLU A 420 -19.12 -36.64 2.56
C GLU A 420 -18.48 -36.03 1.29
N LEU A 421 -17.15 -35.96 1.23
CA LEU A 421 -16.39 -35.42 0.09
C LEU A 421 -15.89 -36.48 -0.90
N GLU A 422 -16.14 -37.77 -0.66
CA GLU A 422 -15.62 -38.86 -1.51
C GLU A 422 -15.98 -38.69 -3.00
N HIS A 423 -17.22 -38.27 -3.25
CA HIS A 423 -17.75 -38.07 -4.61
C HIS A 423 -17.66 -36.61 -5.09
N ALA A 424 -17.05 -35.73 -4.29
CA ALA A 424 -16.93 -34.33 -4.65
C ALA A 424 -15.79 -34.11 -5.66
N ASP A 425 -15.96 -33.13 -6.54
CA ASP A 425 -14.86 -32.68 -7.42
C ASP A 425 -13.84 -31.88 -6.59
N LEU A 426 -12.87 -32.59 -6.00
CA LEU A 426 -11.81 -31.98 -5.19
C LEU A 426 -10.97 -30.99 -5.98
N SER A 427 -10.76 -31.22 -7.28
CA SER A 427 -9.98 -30.31 -8.12
C SER A 427 -10.69 -28.97 -8.23
N TYR A 428 -12.01 -28.99 -8.45
CA TYR A 428 -12.84 -27.80 -8.43
C TYR A 428 -12.85 -27.12 -7.06
N LEU A 429 -13.04 -27.87 -5.97
CA LEU A 429 -13.07 -27.31 -4.61
C LEU A 429 -11.73 -26.66 -4.22
N LEU A 430 -10.60 -27.29 -4.52
CA LEU A 430 -9.26 -26.74 -4.31
C LEU A 430 -9.04 -25.47 -5.13
N ALA A 431 -9.43 -25.48 -6.41
CA ALA A 431 -9.34 -24.30 -7.27
C ALA A 431 -10.16 -23.14 -6.69
N ARG A 432 -11.36 -23.41 -6.17
CA ARG A 432 -12.19 -22.41 -5.49
C ARG A 432 -11.54 -21.85 -4.22
N LEU A 433 -10.98 -22.70 -3.35
CA LEU A 433 -10.27 -22.25 -2.14
C LEU A 433 -9.00 -21.46 -2.45
N VAL A 434 -8.30 -21.80 -3.54
CA VAL A 434 -7.16 -21.02 -4.04
C VAL A 434 -7.63 -19.67 -4.57
N ASN A 435 -8.77 -19.62 -5.29
CA ASN A 435 -9.32 -18.39 -5.84
C ASN A 435 -9.85 -17.43 -4.76
N THR A 436 -10.34 -17.94 -3.62
CA THR A 436 -10.70 -17.13 -2.45
C THR A 436 -9.49 -16.73 -1.60
N SER A 437 -8.28 -17.12 -2.02
CA SER A 437 -7.02 -16.84 -1.32
C SER A 437 -6.94 -17.42 0.11
N LEU A 438 -7.75 -18.44 0.42
CA LEU A 438 -7.64 -19.20 1.68
C LEU A 438 -6.57 -20.29 1.59
N LEU A 439 -6.32 -20.79 0.38
CA LEU A 439 -5.36 -21.85 0.10
C LEU A 439 -4.21 -21.36 -0.78
N VAL A 440 -2.99 -21.74 -0.43
CA VAL A 440 -1.78 -21.41 -1.19
C VAL A 440 -1.25 -22.66 -1.87
N ILE A 441 -0.74 -22.50 -3.09
CA ILE A 441 -0.01 -23.55 -3.80
C ILE A 441 1.48 -23.29 -3.57
N GLU A 442 2.18 -24.25 -2.98
CA GLU A 442 3.62 -24.13 -2.78
C GLU A 442 4.37 -24.34 -4.09
N PRO A 443 5.33 -23.47 -4.43
CA PRO A 443 6.16 -23.66 -5.61
C PRO A 443 7.05 -24.90 -5.43
N GLY A 444 7.21 -25.68 -6.51
CA GLY A 444 8.04 -26.88 -6.50
C GLY A 444 7.95 -27.65 -7.81
N LEU A 445 8.89 -28.58 -8.00
CA LEU A 445 8.84 -29.55 -9.10
C LEU A 445 7.87 -30.69 -8.72
N GLY A 446 7.03 -31.12 -9.66
CA GLY A 446 6.08 -32.22 -9.47
C GLY A 446 4.63 -31.74 -9.26
N LEU A 447 3.86 -32.52 -8.50
CA LEU A 447 2.44 -32.25 -8.27
C LEU A 447 2.25 -30.96 -7.45
N PRO A 448 1.17 -30.18 -7.73
CA PRO A 448 0.84 -29.01 -6.94
C PRO A 448 0.59 -29.42 -5.49
N ARG A 449 1.23 -28.71 -4.56
CA ARG A 449 1.10 -28.92 -3.12
C ARG A 449 0.30 -27.78 -2.50
N TYR A 450 -0.80 -28.12 -1.87
CA TYR A 450 -1.77 -27.18 -1.32
C TYR A 450 -1.58 -27.04 0.18
N ARG A 451 -1.51 -25.80 0.68
CA ARG A 451 -1.34 -25.52 2.11
C ARG A 451 -2.19 -24.34 2.55
N LEU A 452 -2.87 -24.49 3.69
CA LEU A 452 -3.46 -23.34 4.39
C LEU A 452 -2.34 -22.51 5.04
N LEU A 453 -2.45 -21.19 4.96
CA LEU A 453 -1.63 -20.29 5.77
C LEU A 453 -1.81 -20.66 7.25
N ASN A 454 -0.75 -20.59 8.07
CA ASN A 454 -0.81 -20.90 9.50
C ASN A 454 -1.94 -20.15 10.22
N CYS A 455 -2.15 -18.87 9.91
CA CYS A 455 -3.29 -18.11 10.44
C CYS A 455 -4.64 -18.73 10.04
N VAL A 456 -4.81 -19.01 8.75
CA VAL A 456 -6.05 -19.57 8.20
C VAL A 456 -6.32 -20.96 8.79
N ARG A 457 -5.26 -21.75 8.95
CA ARG A 457 -5.31 -23.07 9.58
C ARG A 457 -5.70 -22.98 11.06
N SER A 458 -5.10 -22.06 11.82
CA SER A 458 -5.48 -21.84 13.22
C SER A 458 -6.95 -21.43 13.36
N TYR A 459 -7.48 -20.66 12.41
CA TYR A 459 -8.91 -20.35 12.36
C TYR A 459 -9.75 -21.60 12.03
N ALA A 460 -9.37 -22.41 11.04
CA ALA A 460 -10.04 -23.66 10.70
C ALA A 460 -10.14 -24.60 11.92
N LEU A 461 -9.05 -24.74 12.68
CA LEU A 461 -9.03 -25.55 13.90
C LEU A 461 -9.95 -24.99 14.99
N ALA A 462 -10.05 -23.66 15.12
CA ALA A 462 -10.95 -23.02 16.09
C ALA A 462 -12.44 -23.16 15.74
N GLN A 463 -12.77 -23.52 14.49
CA GLN A 463 -14.13 -23.84 14.05
C GLN A 463 -14.51 -25.30 14.33
N LEU A 464 -13.53 -26.19 14.57
CA LEU A 464 -13.76 -27.58 14.97
C LEU A 464 -14.14 -27.67 16.46
N ARG A 465 -15.29 -27.11 16.84
CA ARG A 465 -15.75 -27.05 18.23
C ARG A 465 -16.56 -28.27 18.67
N ASP A 466 -17.13 -29.02 17.73
CA ASP A 466 -17.95 -30.19 18.00
C ASP A 466 -17.10 -31.48 17.97
N PRO A 467 -16.96 -32.21 19.09
CA PRO A 467 -16.25 -33.49 19.13
C PRO A 467 -16.78 -34.50 18.10
N ALA A 468 -18.08 -34.47 17.78
CA ALA A 468 -18.67 -35.36 16.79
C ALA A 468 -18.31 -34.96 15.34
N GLN A 469 -18.06 -33.68 15.06
CA GLN A 469 -17.51 -33.23 13.77
C GLN A 469 -16.05 -33.67 13.64
N VAL A 470 -15.27 -33.50 14.72
CA VAL A 470 -13.87 -33.94 14.77
C VAL A 470 -13.77 -35.45 14.55
N GLN A 471 -14.60 -36.24 15.23
CA GLN A 471 -14.60 -37.70 15.11
C GLN A 471 -15.00 -38.17 13.71
N ARG A 472 -16.00 -37.53 13.08
CA ARG A 472 -16.40 -37.82 11.69
C ARG A 472 -15.31 -37.50 10.68
N LEU A 473 -14.60 -36.40 10.87
CA LEU A 473 -13.41 -36.11 10.08
C LEU A 473 -12.36 -37.20 10.31
N GLN A 474 -12.12 -37.59 11.57
CA GLN A 474 -11.11 -38.58 11.98
C GLN A 474 -11.32 -40.01 11.49
N GLN A 475 -12.56 -40.45 11.30
CA GLN A 475 -12.87 -41.82 10.88
C GLN A 475 -12.32 -42.15 9.47
N GLY A 476 -12.00 -41.16 8.63
CA GLY A 476 -11.31 -41.35 7.34
C GLY A 476 -9.77 -41.29 7.40
N TYR A 477 -9.15 -41.06 8.57
CA TYR A 477 -7.74 -40.65 8.67
C TYR A 477 -6.75 -41.63 9.31
N GLY A 478 -7.20 -42.80 9.76
CA GLY A 478 -6.40 -43.73 10.57
C GLY A 478 -4.99 -43.99 10.02
N ASP A 479 -4.89 -44.18 8.70
CA ASP A 479 -3.66 -44.62 8.03
C ASP A 479 -2.75 -43.47 7.54
N CYS A 480 -3.27 -42.27 7.32
CA CYS A 480 -2.53 -41.19 6.65
C CYS A 480 -1.95 -40.12 7.62
N LEU A 481 -2.53 -39.97 8.81
CA LEU A 481 -2.04 -39.01 9.81
C LEU A 481 -0.71 -39.42 10.46
N ASP A 482 -0.39 -40.72 10.51
CA ASP A 482 0.88 -41.23 11.07
C ASP A 482 2.11 -40.83 10.23
N VAL A 483 1.92 -40.68 8.91
CA VAL A 483 3.03 -40.42 7.98
C VAL A 483 3.34 -38.91 7.86
N MET A 484 2.34 -38.04 8.07
CA MET A 484 2.48 -36.60 7.76
C MET A 484 2.26 -35.65 8.95
N SER A 485 1.80 -36.14 10.11
CA SER A 485 1.45 -35.29 11.24
C SER A 485 2.01 -35.80 12.57
N GLY A 486 2.52 -34.88 13.39
CA GLY A 486 2.82 -35.15 14.80
C GLY A 486 1.50 -35.30 15.57
N ARG A 487 0.91 -36.51 15.53
CA ARG A 487 -0.31 -36.94 16.24
C ARG A 487 -0.52 -36.31 17.63
N PRO A 488 0.49 -36.18 18.52
CA PRO A 488 0.27 -35.66 19.87
C PRO A 488 -0.18 -34.20 19.90
N PHE A 489 0.31 -33.38 18.95
CA PHE A 489 0.12 -31.93 19.02
C PHE A 489 -1.25 -31.48 18.47
N VAL A 490 -1.77 -32.15 17.45
CA VAL A 490 -3.07 -31.80 16.85
C VAL A 490 -4.21 -32.24 17.78
N LEU A 491 -4.11 -33.41 18.40
CA LEU A 491 -5.08 -33.90 19.38
C LEU A 491 -5.13 -32.97 20.61
N GLN A 492 -3.97 -32.60 21.16
CA GLN A 492 -3.90 -31.72 22.31
C GLN A 492 -4.47 -30.32 22.03
N LEU A 493 -4.28 -29.77 20.82
CA LEU A 493 -4.82 -28.45 20.43
C LEU A 493 -6.34 -28.48 20.22
N ILE A 494 -6.88 -29.59 19.70
CA ILE A 494 -8.32 -29.78 19.48
C ILE A 494 -9.03 -30.05 20.81
N GLU A 495 -8.48 -30.90 21.67
CA GLU A 495 -8.99 -31.12 23.04
C GLU A 495 -8.96 -29.81 23.84
N GLN A 496 -7.87 -29.05 23.79
CA GLN A 496 -7.79 -27.74 24.44
C GLN A 496 -8.81 -26.74 23.89
N ALA A 497 -9.06 -26.74 22.58
CA ALA A 497 -10.08 -25.88 21.97
C ALA A 497 -11.51 -26.29 22.33
N ALA A 498 -11.77 -27.59 22.49
CA ALA A 498 -13.06 -28.11 22.94
C ALA A 498 -13.33 -27.83 24.44
N HIS A 499 -12.28 -27.73 25.25
CA HIS A 499 -12.37 -27.50 26.70
C HIS A 499 -12.24 -26.03 27.15
N ALA A 500 -11.92 -25.09 26.26
CA ALA A 500 -11.70 -23.67 26.60
C ALA A 500 -12.98 -22.81 26.71
N GLN A 501 -14.09 -23.34 27.23
CA GLN A 501 -15.31 -22.57 27.50
C GLN A 501 -15.18 -21.65 28.72
#